data_AF-A0A076EET5-F1
#
_entry.id   AF-A0A076EET5-F1
#
_cell.length_a   1.000
_cell.length_b   1.000
_cell.length_c   1.000
_cell.angle_alpha   90.00
_cell.angle_beta   90.00
_cell.angle_gamma   90.00
#
_symmetry.space_group_name_H-M   'P 1'
#
loop_
_entity.id
_entity.type
_entity.pdbx_description
1 polymer ?
#
loop_
_entity_poly.entity_id
_entity_poly.type
_entity_poly.pdbx_seq_one_letter_code
_entity_poly.pdbx_strand_id
1 'polypeptide(L)'
;MANAEELQHSSILGLGVYRPERVVTNDEICRQIDSTDEWIRVRSGIRNRRFAGPDETVIDMATAAGRDALRASQVSADQIGCERASEFVDLTDKSTAFIFADGAGAVVVGASSQAGIGPVEWGSDGSLAHVLAQELSWTEFRDNPTGPHPWVKFNGPAVFRWATVEMEKIARAALDRAGVTVEQLDAVIAHQANRRITEAISKRLKLLPSTVVARDIVDAGNTSAASVPLAVETLLRTGRAHAGDTALLIGFGAGLTYAAQVVTLPAAPDDP
;
A
#
# COMPACT_ATOMS: atom_id res chain seq x y z
N MET A 1 -6.49 20.73 28.95
CA MET A 1 -6.44 20.84 27.47
C MET A 1 -5.16 21.56 27.15
N ALA A 2 -4.30 20.97 26.32
CA ALA A 2 -3.07 21.63 25.86
C ALA A 2 -3.42 22.96 25.17
N ASN A 3 -2.57 23.97 25.34
CA ASN A 3 -2.81 25.28 24.72
C ASN A 3 -2.64 25.14 23.19
N ALA A 4 -3.33 25.93 22.37
CA ALA A 4 -3.22 25.84 20.90
C ALA A 4 -1.77 26.08 20.40
N GLU A 5 -0.97 26.81 21.19
CA GLU A 5 0.46 27.02 20.95
C GLU A 5 1.34 25.78 21.19
N GLU A 6 0.87 24.76 21.93
CA GLU A 6 1.61 23.51 22.19
C GLU A 6 1.40 22.45 21.11
N LEU A 7 0.36 22.57 20.27
CA LEU A 7 -0.01 21.60 19.24
C LEU A 7 0.32 22.10 17.83
N GLN A 8 1.60 22.37 17.56
CA GLN A 8 2.07 22.94 16.29
C GLN A 8 2.37 21.88 15.21
N HIS A 9 2.21 20.60 15.53
CA HIS A 9 2.59 19.50 14.66
C HIS A 9 1.41 18.57 14.35
N SER A 10 1.62 17.62 13.45
CA SER A 10 0.68 16.54 13.16
C SER A 10 1.30 15.17 13.44
N SER A 11 0.46 14.21 13.82
CA SER A 11 0.82 12.80 13.98
C SER A 11 -0.34 11.90 13.55
N ILE A 12 -0.03 10.62 13.32
CA ILE A 12 -1.05 9.59 13.14
C ILE A 12 -1.55 9.19 14.54
N LEU A 13 -2.84 9.41 14.80
CA LEU A 13 -3.50 9.17 16.08
C LEU A 13 -4.20 7.82 16.15
N GLY A 14 -4.58 7.26 15.00
CA GLY A 14 -5.25 5.96 14.94
C GLY A 14 -5.09 5.32 13.57
N LEU A 15 -5.22 4.00 13.56
CA LEU A 15 -5.12 3.16 12.38
C LEU A 15 -6.26 2.15 12.43
N GLY A 16 -6.93 1.96 11.30
CA GLY A 16 -7.96 0.95 11.12
C GLY A 16 -7.83 0.31 9.76
N VAL A 17 -8.15 -0.97 9.66
CA VAL A 17 -8.02 -1.71 8.41
C VAL A 17 -9.21 -2.63 8.21
N TYR A 18 -9.47 -2.96 6.94
CA TYR A 18 -10.42 -3.99 6.56
C TYR A 18 -9.77 -4.94 5.57
N ARG A 19 -9.88 -6.24 5.86
CA ARG A 19 -9.41 -7.32 4.99
C ARG A 19 -10.59 -8.25 4.70
N PRO A 20 -11.02 -8.39 3.44
CA PRO A 20 -12.08 -9.33 3.10
C PRO A 20 -11.81 -10.74 3.61
N GLU A 21 -12.86 -11.46 4.00
CA GLU A 21 -12.75 -12.79 4.59
C GLU A 21 -12.26 -13.84 3.59
N ARG A 22 -12.66 -13.72 2.32
CA ARG A 22 -12.34 -14.71 1.28
C ARG A 22 -10.85 -14.66 0.93
N VAL A 23 -10.13 -15.71 1.35
CA VAL A 23 -8.75 -15.99 0.94
C VAL A 23 -8.74 -16.66 -0.43
N VAL A 24 -7.95 -16.12 -1.35
CA VAL A 24 -7.72 -16.66 -2.69
C VAL A 24 -6.28 -17.15 -2.80
N THR A 25 -6.09 -18.44 -3.01
CA THR A 25 -4.76 -19.05 -3.10
C THR A 25 -4.17 -18.91 -4.50
N ASN A 26 -2.85 -19.08 -4.64
CA ASN A 26 -2.24 -19.17 -5.96
C ASN A 26 -2.79 -20.34 -6.78
N ASP A 27 -3.08 -21.48 -6.16
CA ASP A 27 -3.66 -22.64 -6.86
C ASP A 27 -5.03 -22.32 -7.47
N GLU A 28 -5.85 -21.49 -6.80
CA GLU A 28 -7.11 -21.01 -7.37
C GLU A 28 -6.88 -20.11 -8.59
N ILE A 29 -5.92 -19.17 -8.51
CA ILE A 29 -5.56 -18.32 -9.65
C ILE A 29 -5.01 -19.15 -10.82
N CYS A 30 -4.15 -20.12 -10.56
CA CYS A 30 -3.57 -21.01 -11.57
C CYS A 30 -4.60 -21.92 -12.28
N ARG A 31 -5.85 -21.98 -11.83
CA ARG A 31 -6.92 -22.64 -12.61
C ARG A 31 -7.29 -21.85 -13.87
N GLN A 32 -7.00 -20.55 -13.89
CA GLN A 32 -7.38 -19.63 -14.97
C GLN A 32 -6.20 -19.19 -15.83
N ILE A 33 -4.96 -19.44 -15.37
CA ILE A 33 -3.73 -19.09 -16.07
C ILE A 33 -2.78 -20.29 -16.12
N ASP A 34 -2.04 -20.44 -17.22
CA ASP A 34 -0.98 -21.45 -17.35
C ASP A 34 0.23 -21.08 -16.45
N SER A 35 0.18 -21.40 -15.16
CA SER A 35 1.20 -21.03 -14.17
C SER A 35 1.21 -21.99 -12.97
N THR A 36 2.10 -21.76 -12.00
CA THR A 36 2.19 -22.54 -10.75
C THR A 36 2.32 -21.61 -9.54
N ASP A 37 1.93 -22.12 -8.36
CA ASP A 37 2.13 -21.41 -7.09
C ASP A 37 3.61 -21.04 -6.85
N GLU A 38 4.53 -21.97 -7.11
CA GLU A 38 5.97 -21.73 -7.00
C GLU A 38 6.41 -20.57 -7.89
N TRP A 39 5.96 -20.56 -9.15
CA TRP A 39 6.29 -19.49 -10.08
C TRP A 39 5.79 -18.13 -9.60
N ILE A 40 4.56 -18.05 -9.10
CA ILE A 40 3.97 -16.81 -8.56
C ILE A 40 4.77 -16.32 -7.34
N ARG A 41 5.09 -17.20 -6.39
CA ARG A 41 5.88 -16.86 -5.19
C ARG A 41 7.27 -16.35 -5.53
N VAL A 42 7.95 -16.97 -6.49
CA VAL A 42 9.29 -16.55 -6.94
C VAL A 42 9.23 -15.20 -7.65
N ARG A 43 8.20 -14.95 -8.47
CA ARG A 43 8.07 -13.73 -9.28
C ARG A 43 7.58 -12.52 -8.50
N SER A 44 6.73 -12.72 -7.50
CA SER A 44 6.03 -11.64 -6.78
C SER A 44 6.23 -11.64 -5.28
N GLY A 45 6.46 -12.81 -4.67
CA GLY A 45 6.40 -13.01 -3.23
C GLY A 45 4.99 -13.32 -2.69
N ILE A 46 3.94 -13.32 -3.52
CA ILE A 46 2.57 -13.53 -3.10
C ILE A 46 2.28 -15.02 -2.91
N ARG A 47 1.73 -15.39 -1.74
CA ARG A 47 1.25 -16.73 -1.42
C ARG A 47 -0.27 -16.82 -1.55
N ASN A 48 -0.97 -15.80 -1.07
CA ASN A 48 -2.41 -15.66 -1.15
C ASN A 48 -2.79 -14.18 -1.18
N ARG A 49 -4.07 -13.90 -1.48
CA ARG A 49 -4.67 -12.56 -1.44
C ARG A 49 -6.11 -12.61 -0.95
N ARG A 50 -6.72 -11.45 -0.69
CA ARG A 50 -8.14 -11.32 -0.33
C ARG A 50 -8.94 -10.74 -1.49
N PHE A 51 -10.07 -11.35 -1.80
CA PHE A 51 -11.08 -10.77 -2.71
C PHE A 51 -12.35 -10.46 -1.92
N ALA A 52 -12.91 -9.28 -2.15
CA ALA A 52 -14.18 -8.89 -1.58
C ALA A 52 -15.30 -9.84 -2.07
N GLY A 53 -16.22 -10.19 -1.17
CA GLY A 53 -17.46 -10.88 -1.49
C GLY A 53 -18.39 -10.03 -2.38
N PRO A 54 -19.51 -10.62 -2.84
CA PRO A 54 -20.47 -9.92 -3.69
C PRO A 54 -21.11 -8.71 -2.98
N ASP A 55 -21.29 -8.79 -1.66
CA ASP A 55 -21.90 -7.74 -0.84
C ASP A 55 -20.88 -6.80 -0.18
N GLU A 56 -19.58 -7.00 -0.43
CA GLU A 56 -18.51 -6.14 0.11
C GLU A 56 -18.10 -5.10 -0.94
N THR A 57 -18.53 -3.84 -0.76
CA THR A 57 -18.16 -2.74 -1.65
C THR A 57 -16.94 -1.97 -1.14
N VAL A 58 -16.34 -1.14 -2.01
CA VAL A 58 -15.33 -0.14 -1.61
C VAL A 58 -15.84 0.73 -0.45
N ILE A 59 -17.12 1.12 -0.46
CA ILE A 59 -17.71 1.96 0.59
C ILE A 59 -17.79 1.20 1.92
N ASP A 60 -18.21 -0.07 1.89
CA ASP A 60 -18.34 -0.89 3.11
C ASP A 60 -16.98 -1.12 3.76
N MET A 61 -15.98 -1.51 2.96
CA MET A 61 -14.60 -1.72 3.43
C MET A 61 -13.99 -0.44 3.99
N ALA A 62 -14.12 0.69 3.28
CA ALA A 62 -13.63 1.99 3.72
C ALA A 62 -14.31 2.45 5.02
N THR A 63 -15.62 2.23 5.13
CA THR A 63 -16.41 2.60 6.31
C THR A 63 -16.00 1.78 7.52
N ALA A 64 -15.75 0.48 7.35
CA ALA A 64 -15.27 -0.38 8.42
C ALA A 64 -13.87 0.05 8.90
N ALA A 65 -12.91 0.22 7.97
CA ALA A 65 -11.56 0.69 8.30
C ALA A 65 -11.57 2.07 8.99
N GLY A 66 -12.38 3.01 8.48
CA GLY A 66 -12.54 4.33 9.07
C GLY A 66 -13.12 4.28 10.49
N ARG A 67 -14.11 3.41 10.74
CA ARG A 67 -14.69 3.21 12.07
C ARG A 67 -13.66 2.72 13.08
N ASP A 68 -12.80 1.79 12.69
CA ASP A 68 -11.78 1.25 13.59
C ASP A 68 -10.67 2.28 13.85
N ALA A 69 -10.27 3.05 12.83
CA ALA A 69 -9.32 4.15 13.00
C ALA A 69 -9.85 5.25 13.95
N LEU A 70 -11.15 5.56 13.86
CA LEU A 70 -11.84 6.46 14.77
C LEU A 70 -11.85 5.93 16.22
N ARG A 71 -12.16 4.63 16.40
CA ARG A 71 -12.14 4.00 17.73
C ARG A 71 -10.74 4.06 18.34
N ALA A 72 -9.70 3.75 17.55
CA ALA A 72 -8.32 3.77 17.98
C ALA A 72 -7.80 5.19 18.34
N SER A 73 -8.34 6.24 17.71
CA SER A 73 -7.83 7.62 17.86
C SER A 73 -8.59 8.49 18.86
N GLN A 74 -9.77 8.07 19.31
CA GLN A 74 -10.69 8.85 20.16
C GLN A 74 -11.09 10.24 19.60
N VAL A 75 -10.86 10.50 18.30
CA VAL A 75 -11.20 11.75 17.60
C VAL A 75 -11.79 11.46 16.20
N SER A 76 -12.29 12.50 15.51
CA SER A 76 -12.86 12.40 14.16
C SER A 76 -11.76 12.20 13.08
N ALA A 77 -12.08 11.49 11.99
CA ALA A 77 -11.12 11.02 10.99
C ALA A 77 -10.96 12.00 9.82
N ASP A 78 -9.71 12.21 9.40
CA ASP A 78 -9.37 13.13 8.30
C ASP A 78 -8.91 12.41 7.01
N GLN A 79 -8.46 11.13 7.05
CA GLN A 79 -7.95 10.41 5.87
C GLN A 79 -8.32 8.91 5.83
N ILE A 80 -8.81 8.42 4.68
CA ILE A 80 -9.17 7.01 4.46
C ILE A 80 -8.67 6.56 3.07
N GLY A 81 -7.97 5.41 3.00
CA GLY A 81 -7.62 4.72 1.76
C GLY A 81 -8.39 3.40 1.60
N CYS A 82 -8.89 3.10 0.41
CA CYS A 82 -9.61 1.85 0.12
C CYS A 82 -9.37 1.39 -1.32
N GLU A 83 -9.30 0.08 -1.54
CA GLU A 83 -9.09 -0.53 -2.85
C GLU A 83 -9.96 -1.79 -3.02
N ARG A 84 -10.59 -1.92 -4.20
CA ARG A 84 -11.24 -3.16 -4.66
C ARG A 84 -10.80 -3.45 -6.09
N ALA A 85 -9.52 -3.75 -6.23
CA ALA A 85 -8.89 -3.93 -7.53
C ALA A 85 -9.37 -5.20 -8.25
N SER A 86 -9.90 -6.19 -7.53
CA SER A 86 -10.36 -7.46 -8.12
C SER A 86 -11.42 -7.31 -9.21
N GLU A 87 -12.25 -6.26 -9.16
CA GLU A 87 -13.27 -5.97 -10.19
C GLU A 87 -12.69 -5.45 -11.50
N PHE A 88 -11.44 -4.97 -11.51
CA PHE A 88 -10.78 -4.38 -12.67
C PHE A 88 -9.72 -5.31 -13.31
N VAL A 89 -9.65 -6.56 -12.86
CA VAL A 89 -8.61 -7.52 -13.25
C VAL A 89 -9.20 -8.65 -14.10
N ASP A 90 -8.60 -8.87 -15.26
CA ASP A 90 -8.83 -10.07 -16.06
C ASP A 90 -8.12 -11.26 -15.42
N LEU A 91 -8.89 -12.19 -14.82
CA LEU A 91 -8.34 -13.37 -14.17
C LEU A 91 -7.71 -14.39 -15.14
N THR A 92 -7.87 -14.19 -16.44
CA THR A 92 -7.19 -14.98 -17.48
C THR A 92 -5.87 -14.35 -17.95
N ASP A 93 -5.61 -13.09 -17.57
CA ASP A 93 -4.38 -12.40 -17.92
C ASP A 93 -3.23 -12.78 -16.97
N LYS A 94 -2.31 -13.61 -17.49
CA LYS A 94 -1.12 -14.07 -16.77
C LYS A 94 -0.17 -12.94 -16.33
N SER A 95 -0.37 -11.69 -16.76
CA SER A 95 0.45 -10.56 -16.30
C SER A 95 -0.09 -9.86 -15.05
N THR A 96 -1.39 -9.96 -14.76
CA THR A 96 -2.07 -9.19 -13.70
C THR A 96 -2.88 -10.04 -12.73
N ALA A 97 -3.44 -11.19 -13.17
CA ALA A 97 -4.39 -12.01 -12.41
C ALA A 97 -3.94 -12.42 -11.00
N PHE A 98 -2.62 -12.56 -10.78
CA PHE A 98 -2.06 -12.98 -9.49
C PHE A 98 -1.58 -11.84 -8.60
N ILE A 99 -1.60 -10.59 -9.09
CA ILE A 99 -0.97 -9.43 -8.42
C ILE A 99 -1.95 -8.77 -7.46
N PHE A 100 -3.09 -8.32 -7.98
CA PHE A 100 -3.99 -7.40 -7.29
C PHE A 100 -4.91 -8.10 -6.28
N ALA A 101 -5.38 -7.31 -5.33
CA ALA A 101 -6.18 -7.75 -4.19
C ALA A 101 -7.03 -6.60 -3.65
N ASP A 102 -7.92 -6.93 -2.72
CA ASP A 102 -8.86 -5.98 -2.12
C ASP A 102 -8.55 -5.74 -0.64
N GLY A 103 -8.89 -4.54 -0.17
CA GLY A 103 -8.80 -4.17 1.24
C GLY A 103 -8.88 -2.67 1.45
N ALA A 104 -9.00 -2.26 2.71
CA ALA A 104 -9.02 -0.85 3.10
C ALA A 104 -8.08 -0.59 4.27
N GLY A 105 -7.55 0.63 4.33
CA GLY A 105 -6.77 1.12 5.46
C GLY A 105 -7.00 2.61 5.67
N ALA A 106 -7.33 2.98 6.89
CA ALA A 106 -7.63 4.34 7.30
C ALA A 106 -6.66 4.78 8.40
N VAL A 107 -6.27 6.05 8.35
CA VAL A 107 -5.47 6.67 9.40
C VAL A 107 -6.14 7.94 9.86
N VAL A 108 -6.17 8.15 11.17
CA VAL A 108 -6.60 9.43 11.73
C VAL A 108 -5.36 10.28 11.93
N VAL A 109 -5.33 11.44 11.30
CA VAL A 109 -4.28 12.45 11.49
C VAL A 109 -4.85 13.53 12.39
N GLY A 110 -4.07 14.01 13.34
CA GLY A 110 -4.51 15.13 14.17
C GLY A 110 -3.35 15.91 14.77
N ALA A 111 -3.71 16.93 15.54
CA ALA A 111 -2.76 17.85 16.15
C ALA A 111 -1.91 17.14 17.22
N SER A 112 -0.63 17.48 17.28
CA SER A 112 0.36 16.85 18.14
C SER A 112 1.35 17.87 18.68
N SER A 113 1.90 17.62 19.86
CA SER A 113 3.01 18.40 20.44
C SER A 113 4.38 17.98 19.92
N GLN A 114 4.46 16.86 19.19
CA GLN A 114 5.67 16.37 18.52
C GLN A 114 5.40 16.12 17.04
N ALA A 115 6.39 16.38 16.19
CA ALA A 115 6.32 16.09 14.76
C ALA A 115 6.30 14.58 14.51
N GLY A 116 5.09 14.03 14.28
CA GLY A 116 4.89 12.61 13.97
C GLY A 116 4.74 12.33 12.47
N ILE A 117 4.58 13.36 11.63
CA ILE A 117 4.54 13.25 10.17
C ILE A 117 5.53 14.25 9.59
N GLY A 118 6.55 13.73 8.89
CA GLY A 118 7.57 14.52 8.21
C GLY A 118 7.08 15.16 6.90
N PRO A 119 7.86 16.09 6.32
CA PRO A 119 7.52 16.72 5.05
C PRO A 119 7.42 15.68 3.93
N VAL A 120 6.42 15.86 3.06
CA VAL A 120 6.22 14.98 1.89
C VAL A 120 7.29 15.22 0.82
N GLU A 121 7.78 14.11 0.25
CA GLU A 121 8.42 14.05 -1.06
C GLU A 121 7.46 13.35 -2.03
N TRP A 122 7.04 14.01 -3.09
CA TRP A 122 6.04 13.47 -4.02
C TRP A 122 6.21 14.02 -5.43
N GLY A 123 5.65 13.29 -6.40
CA GLY A 123 5.70 13.71 -7.79
C GLY A 123 5.10 12.68 -8.73
N SER A 124 5.29 12.92 -10.02
CA SER A 124 4.76 12.07 -11.08
C SER A 124 5.63 12.12 -12.33
N ASP A 125 5.60 11.04 -13.09
CA ASP A 125 6.08 10.98 -14.48
C ASP A 125 4.93 10.51 -15.39
N GLY A 126 4.18 11.48 -15.91
CA GLY A 126 3.05 11.25 -16.81
C GLY A 126 3.44 10.64 -18.16
N SER A 127 4.73 10.69 -18.55
CA SER A 127 5.19 10.10 -19.82
C SER A 127 5.06 8.57 -19.81
N LEU A 128 5.00 7.98 -18.62
CA LEU A 128 4.85 6.54 -18.39
C LEU A 128 3.41 6.12 -18.04
N ALA A 129 2.40 6.99 -18.18
CA ALA A 129 1.01 6.67 -17.81
C ALA A 129 0.51 5.35 -18.42
N HIS A 130 0.93 5.04 -19.65
CA HIS A 130 0.54 3.85 -20.40
C HIS A 130 1.10 2.52 -19.85
N VAL A 131 2.10 2.53 -18.96
CA VAL A 131 2.71 1.27 -18.47
C VAL A 131 1.86 0.56 -17.42
N LEU A 132 0.92 1.27 -16.80
CA LEU A 132 -0.08 0.73 -15.89
C LEU A 132 -1.36 1.57 -16.04
N ALA A 133 -2.27 1.11 -16.90
CA ALA A 133 -3.45 1.85 -17.28
C ALA A 133 -4.61 0.92 -17.68
N GLN A 134 -5.83 1.41 -17.54
CA GLN A 134 -6.98 0.88 -18.26
C GLN A 134 -7.03 1.57 -19.62
N GLU A 135 -6.70 0.87 -20.69
CA GLU A 135 -6.58 1.48 -22.03
C GLU A 135 -7.94 1.81 -22.65
N LEU A 136 -8.94 0.94 -22.48
CA LEU A 136 -10.30 1.18 -22.95
C LEU A 136 -11.09 1.97 -21.91
N SER A 137 -11.71 3.07 -22.31
CA SER A 137 -12.56 3.85 -21.41
C SER A 137 -13.93 3.22 -21.19
N TRP A 138 -14.55 3.52 -20.06
CA TRP A 138 -15.94 3.12 -19.79
C TRP A 138 -16.94 3.75 -20.77
N THR A 139 -16.62 4.92 -21.33
CA THR A 139 -17.41 5.56 -22.39
C THR A 139 -17.40 4.71 -23.66
N GLU A 140 -16.22 4.28 -24.11
CA GLU A 140 -16.08 3.43 -25.30
C GLU A 140 -16.75 2.06 -25.09
N PHE A 141 -16.61 1.46 -23.90
CA PHE A 141 -17.29 0.20 -23.59
C PHE A 141 -18.81 0.36 -23.55
N ARG A 142 -19.33 1.44 -22.96
CA ARG A 142 -20.78 1.73 -22.95
C ARG A 142 -21.34 1.85 -24.36
N ASP A 143 -20.58 2.49 -25.26
CA ASP A 143 -21.02 2.72 -26.64
C ASP A 143 -20.88 1.43 -27.50
N ASN A 144 -20.10 0.44 -27.05
CA ASN A 144 -19.99 -0.90 -27.64
C ASN A 144 -19.89 -2.02 -26.57
N PRO A 145 -21.01 -2.38 -25.91
CA PRO A 145 -20.99 -3.28 -24.75
C PRO A 145 -20.67 -4.74 -25.09
N THR A 146 -20.72 -5.11 -26.38
CA THR A 146 -20.28 -6.42 -26.88
C THR A 146 -18.79 -6.47 -27.23
N GLY A 147 -18.10 -5.34 -27.13
CA GLY A 147 -16.66 -5.22 -27.38
C GLY A 147 -15.80 -5.77 -26.24
N PRO A 148 -14.46 -5.58 -26.32
CA PRO A 148 -13.54 -5.94 -25.24
C PRO A 148 -13.93 -5.24 -23.93
N HIS A 149 -13.81 -5.94 -22.80
CA HIS A 149 -14.03 -5.34 -21.50
C HIS A 149 -12.83 -4.48 -21.07
N PRO A 150 -13.03 -3.34 -20.38
CA PRO A 150 -11.96 -2.43 -20.00
C PRO A 150 -11.17 -2.93 -18.78
N TRP A 151 -10.23 -3.84 -19.00
CA TRP A 151 -9.32 -4.35 -17.97
C TRP A 151 -8.07 -3.49 -17.78
N VAL A 152 -7.49 -3.53 -16.58
CA VAL A 152 -6.16 -2.95 -16.33
C VAL A 152 -5.10 -3.70 -17.14
N LYS A 153 -4.24 -2.95 -17.82
CA LYS A 153 -3.03 -3.41 -18.51
C LYS A 153 -1.79 -2.99 -17.75
N PHE A 154 -0.79 -3.87 -17.74
CA PHE A 154 0.39 -3.73 -16.91
C PHE A 154 1.66 -4.20 -17.62
N ASN A 155 2.62 -3.29 -17.78
CA ASN A 155 3.97 -3.58 -18.22
C ASN A 155 4.91 -3.75 -17.01
N GLY A 156 4.91 -4.97 -16.46
CA GLY A 156 5.71 -5.31 -15.29
C GLY A 156 7.20 -4.98 -15.38
N PRO A 157 7.91 -5.30 -16.48
CA PRO A 157 9.32 -4.91 -16.65
C PRO A 157 9.57 -3.40 -16.60
N ALA A 158 8.69 -2.59 -17.19
CA ALA A 158 8.82 -1.13 -17.15
C ALA A 158 8.63 -0.59 -15.73
N VAL A 159 7.56 -1.02 -15.03
CA VAL A 159 7.27 -0.61 -13.65
C VAL A 159 8.37 -1.07 -12.69
N PHE A 160 8.86 -2.31 -12.82
CA PHE A 160 9.95 -2.81 -11.98
C PHE A 160 11.23 -1.99 -12.16
N ARG A 161 11.60 -1.66 -13.41
CA ARG A 161 12.79 -0.86 -13.69
C ARG A 161 12.66 0.54 -13.12
N TRP A 162 11.52 1.19 -13.32
CA TRP A 162 11.26 2.52 -12.79
C TRP A 162 11.30 2.51 -11.25
N ALA A 163 10.56 1.61 -10.61
CA ALA A 163 10.48 1.54 -9.15
C ALA A 163 11.85 1.24 -8.50
N THR A 164 12.64 0.31 -9.06
CA THR A 164 13.96 -0.02 -8.49
C THR A 164 15.02 1.06 -8.68
N VAL A 165 14.83 2.00 -9.61
CA VAL A 165 15.78 3.11 -9.86
C VAL A 165 15.35 4.37 -9.15
N GLU A 166 14.08 4.75 -9.23
CA GLU A 166 13.60 6.03 -8.71
C GLU A 166 13.32 6.00 -7.20
N MET A 167 12.84 4.88 -6.66
CA MET A 167 12.44 4.82 -5.24
C MET A 167 13.62 5.04 -4.28
N GLU A 168 14.85 4.71 -4.67
CA GLU A 168 16.02 5.04 -3.86
C GLU A 168 16.19 6.56 -3.70
N LYS A 169 16.10 7.31 -4.81
CA LYS A 169 16.26 8.76 -4.80
C LYS A 169 15.15 9.42 -3.98
N ILE A 170 13.92 8.98 -4.20
CA ILE A 170 12.72 9.49 -3.50
C ILE A 170 12.81 9.20 -2.00
N ALA A 171 13.19 7.97 -1.62
CA ALA A 171 13.39 7.61 -0.22
C ALA A 171 14.46 8.46 0.46
N ARG A 172 15.60 8.69 -0.21
CA ARG A 172 16.67 9.57 0.32
C ARG A 172 16.21 11.01 0.45
N ALA A 173 15.49 11.55 -0.53
CA ALA A 173 14.93 12.89 -0.45
C ALA A 173 13.91 13.03 0.69
N ALA A 174 13.04 12.04 0.91
CA ALA A 174 12.13 12.02 2.07
C ALA A 174 12.88 12.01 3.41
N LEU A 175 13.95 11.22 3.52
CA LEU A 175 14.82 11.17 4.69
C LEU A 175 15.53 12.51 4.94
N ASP A 176 16.13 13.10 3.90
CA ASP A 176 16.80 14.40 3.98
C ASP A 176 15.83 15.51 4.41
N ARG A 177 14.61 15.51 3.86
CA ARG A 177 13.55 16.48 4.22
C ARG A 177 13.07 16.31 5.67
N ALA A 178 13.08 15.08 6.18
CA ALA A 178 12.73 14.78 7.57
C ALA A 178 13.90 15.01 8.54
N GLY A 179 15.13 15.19 8.04
CA GLY A 179 16.34 15.25 8.87
C GLY A 179 16.66 13.94 9.58
N VAL A 180 16.28 12.80 8.98
CA VAL A 180 16.43 11.44 9.54
C VAL A 180 17.42 10.66 8.69
N THR A 181 18.39 9.98 9.31
CA THR A 181 19.33 9.11 8.60
C THR A 181 18.77 7.69 8.46
N VAL A 182 19.33 6.90 7.55
CA VAL A 182 18.91 5.50 7.35
C VAL A 182 19.09 4.68 8.63
N GLU A 183 20.11 4.98 9.43
CA GLU A 183 20.43 4.28 10.68
C GLU A 183 19.42 4.56 11.81
N GLN A 184 18.64 5.63 11.69
CA GLN A 184 17.57 5.99 12.63
C GLN A 184 16.23 5.36 12.26
N LEU A 185 16.13 4.65 11.13
CA LEU A 185 14.90 3.96 10.73
C LEU A 185 14.72 2.64 11.47
N ASP A 186 13.63 2.55 12.21
CA ASP A 186 13.13 1.31 12.81
C ASP A 186 12.40 0.47 11.76
N ALA A 187 11.66 1.11 10.84
CA ALA A 187 10.90 0.42 9.80
C ALA A 187 10.89 1.08 8.42
N VAL A 188 10.72 0.27 7.37
CA VAL A 188 10.43 0.71 6.00
C VAL A 188 9.19 0.00 5.48
N ILE A 189 8.17 0.79 5.15
CA ILE A 189 6.86 0.33 4.66
C ILE A 189 6.63 0.93 3.27
N ALA A 190 7.15 0.24 2.26
CA ALA A 190 6.88 0.56 0.87
C ALA A 190 5.52 -0.03 0.41
N HIS A 191 4.97 0.52 -0.66
CA HIS A 191 3.83 -0.03 -1.39
C HIS A 191 4.09 -1.52 -1.71
N GLN A 192 3.09 -2.35 -1.42
CA GLN A 192 3.17 -3.80 -1.54
C GLN A 192 2.92 -4.27 -3.00
N ALA A 193 3.66 -3.70 -3.96
CA ALA A 193 3.54 -4.04 -5.39
C ALA A 193 4.18 -5.39 -5.75
N ASN A 194 5.41 -5.61 -5.29
CA ASN A 194 6.19 -6.81 -5.56
C ASN A 194 7.32 -6.92 -4.53
N ARG A 195 7.46 -8.07 -3.88
CA ARG A 195 8.49 -8.28 -2.83
C ARG A 195 9.91 -7.99 -3.33
N ARG A 196 10.21 -8.30 -4.59
CA ARG A 196 11.53 -8.07 -5.19
C ARG A 196 11.85 -6.59 -5.36
N ILE A 197 10.84 -5.73 -5.55
CA ILE A 197 11.02 -4.28 -5.59
C ILE A 197 11.39 -3.79 -4.19
N THR A 198 10.65 -4.21 -3.16
CA THR A 198 10.93 -3.86 -1.76
C THR A 198 12.34 -4.30 -1.33
N GLU A 199 12.77 -5.49 -1.73
CA GLU A 199 14.13 -6.00 -1.48
C GLU A 199 15.20 -5.16 -2.20
N ALA A 200 14.95 -4.78 -3.45
CA ALA A 200 15.86 -3.93 -4.20
C ALA A 200 16.00 -2.53 -3.56
N ILE A 201 14.89 -1.92 -3.12
CA ILE A 201 14.88 -0.66 -2.38
C ILE A 201 15.70 -0.79 -1.09
N SER A 202 15.43 -1.84 -0.31
CA SER A 202 16.11 -2.10 0.97
C SER A 202 17.63 -2.21 0.78
N LYS A 203 18.06 -2.97 -0.23
CA LYS A 203 19.49 -3.15 -0.55
C LYS A 203 20.16 -1.84 -0.99
N ARG A 204 19.46 -1.05 -1.81
CA ARG A 204 19.97 0.24 -2.32
C ARG A 204 20.09 1.29 -1.22
N LEU A 205 19.11 1.35 -0.32
CA LEU A 205 19.14 2.21 0.85
C LEU A 205 20.22 1.80 1.86
N LYS A 206 20.69 0.54 1.79
CA LYS A 206 21.63 -0.06 2.74
C LYS A 206 21.07 -0.08 4.16
N LEU A 207 19.80 -0.48 4.28
CA LEU A 207 19.12 -0.61 5.56
C LEU A 207 19.92 -1.50 6.52
N LEU A 208 19.89 -1.16 7.80
CA LEU A 208 20.52 -1.98 8.83
C LEU A 208 19.79 -3.32 8.96
N PRO A 209 20.47 -4.40 9.40
CA PRO A 209 19.82 -5.68 9.66
C PRO A 209 18.68 -5.60 10.70
N SER A 210 18.73 -4.59 11.58
CA SER A 210 17.69 -4.31 12.58
C SER A 210 16.46 -3.60 11.99
N THR A 211 16.57 -2.92 10.85
CA THR A 211 15.45 -2.19 10.26
C THR A 211 14.40 -3.16 9.74
N VAL A 212 13.17 -3.02 10.22
CA VAL A 212 12.04 -3.88 9.86
C VAL A 212 11.49 -3.50 8.50
N VAL A 213 11.42 -4.47 7.59
CA VAL A 213 10.83 -4.27 6.27
C VAL A 213 9.47 -4.94 6.20
N ALA A 214 8.45 -4.18 5.80
CA ALA A 214 7.09 -4.68 5.60
C ALA A 214 7.03 -5.72 4.47
N ARG A 215 6.24 -6.78 4.69
CA ARG A 215 6.05 -7.90 3.74
C ARG A 215 4.59 -8.38 3.70
N ASP A 216 3.64 -7.47 3.92
CA ASP A 216 2.20 -7.80 3.90
C ASP A 216 1.76 -8.39 2.55
N ILE A 217 2.47 -8.07 1.46
CA ILE A 217 2.27 -8.63 0.12
C ILE A 217 2.18 -10.16 0.09
N VAL A 218 2.83 -10.86 1.02
CA VAL A 218 2.85 -12.32 1.06
C VAL A 218 1.43 -12.88 1.24
N ASP A 219 0.62 -12.23 2.05
CA ASP A 219 -0.72 -12.70 2.44
C ASP A 219 -1.85 -11.75 2.04
N ALA A 220 -1.54 -10.49 1.74
CA ALA A 220 -2.51 -9.51 1.27
C ALA A 220 -2.55 -9.37 -0.26
N GLY A 221 -1.47 -9.71 -0.97
CA GLY A 221 -1.29 -9.32 -2.37
C GLY A 221 -1.07 -7.82 -2.54
N ASN A 222 -1.23 -7.31 -3.76
CA ASN A 222 -1.14 -5.88 -4.06
C ASN A 222 -2.52 -5.21 -3.92
N THR A 223 -2.74 -4.52 -2.81
CA THR A 223 -3.95 -3.74 -2.50
C THR A 223 -3.81 -2.25 -2.81
N SER A 224 -2.92 -1.86 -3.75
CA SER A 224 -2.81 -0.50 -4.28
C SER A 224 -2.73 0.56 -3.14
N ALA A 225 -3.67 1.50 -3.08
CA ALA A 225 -3.74 2.56 -2.08
C ALA A 225 -3.85 2.06 -0.63
N ALA A 226 -4.48 0.90 -0.40
CA ALA A 226 -4.64 0.33 0.94
C ALA A 226 -3.37 -0.38 1.45
N SER A 227 -2.39 -0.65 0.58
CA SER A 227 -1.25 -1.50 0.91
C SER A 227 -0.34 -0.99 2.03
N VAL A 228 -0.08 0.32 2.08
CA VAL A 228 0.78 0.92 3.11
C VAL A 228 0.12 0.86 4.48
N PRO A 229 -1.12 1.35 4.70
CA PRO A 229 -1.77 1.25 6.00
C PRO A 229 -2.03 -0.20 6.44
N LEU A 230 -2.39 -1.10 5.52
CA LEU A 230 -2.49 -2.53 5.81
C LEU A 230 -1.16 -3.12 6.28
N ALA A 231 -0.05 -2.73 5.65
CA ALA A 231 1.27 -3.20 6.04
C ALA A 231 1.74 -2.63 7.39
N VAL A 232 1.42 -1.37 7.69
CA VAL A 232 1.66 -0.79 9.02
C VAL A 232 0.91 -1.58 10.09
N GLU A 233 -0.38 -1.84 9.86
CA GLU A 233 -1.20 -2.60 10.80
C GLU A 233 -0.64 -3.99 11.05
N THR A 234 -0.27 -4.73 10.00
CA THR A 234 0.33 -6.06 10.16
C THR A 234 1.62 -6.01 10.99
N LEU A 235 2.49 -5.01 10.80
CA LEU A 235 3.72 -4.89 11.58
C LEU A 235 3.43 -4.61 13.06
N LEU A 236 2.48 -3.72 13.35
CA LEU A 236 2.08 -3.37 14.72
C LEU A 236 1.41 -4.56 15.42
N ARG A 237 0.40 -5.18 14.80
CA ARG A 237 -0.32 -6.33 15.39
C ARG A 237 0.58 -7.54 15.61
N THR A 238 1.58 -7.77 14.75
CA THR A 238 2.54 -8.88 14.91
C THR A 238 3.69 -8.56 15.86
N GLY A 239 3.73 -7.35 16.43
CA GLY A 239 4.81 -6.88 17.31
C GLY A 239 6.17 -6.79 16.62
N ARG A 240 6.19 -6.72 15.28
CA ARG A 240 7.42 -6.53 14.50
C ARG A 240 7.83 -5.06 14.42
N ALA A 241 6.89 -4.15 14.61
CA ALA A 241 7.15 -2.74 14.85
C ALA A 241 6.29 -2.30 16.04
N HIS A 242 6.63 -1.17 16.63
CA HIS A 242 6.01 -0.66 17.84
C HIS A 242 5.55 0.79 17.66
N ALA A 243 4.60 1.19 18.51
CA ALA A 243 4.18 2.59 18.58
C ALA A 243 5.39 3.46 18.95
N GLY A 244 5.57 4.58 18.25
CA GLY A 244 6.74 5.45 18.44
C GLY A 244 7.92 5.15 17.52
N ASP A 245 7.95 4.01 16.84
CA ASP A 245 9.01 3.68 15.88
C ASP A 245 9.06 4.69 14.73
N THR A 246 10.27 5.01 14.28
CA THR A 246 10.50 5.88 13.12
C THR A 246 10.44 5.06 11.83
N ALA A 247 9.46 5.36 11.00
CA ALA A 247 9.15 4.58 9.80
C ALA A 247 9.22 5.43 8.52
N LEU A 248 9.84 4.88 7.47
CA LEU A 248 9.76 5.44 6.12
C LEU A 248 8.62 4.79 5.34
N LEU A 249 7.64 5.60 4.93
CA LEU A 249 6.55 5.20 4.05
C LEU A 249 6.90 5.56 2.60
N ILE A 250 6.63 4.65 1.65
CA ILE A 250 6.87 4.89 0.21
C ILE A 250 5.69 4.36 -0.60
N GLY A 251 4.88 5.24 -1.18
CA GLY A 251 3.85 4.92 -2.17
C GLY A 251 4.35 5.15 -3.59
N PHE A 252 4.00 4.24 -4.51
CA PHE A 252 4.27 4.40 -5.94
C PHE A 252 3.30 3.56 -6.78
N GLY A 253 2.89 4.02 -7.95
CA GLY A 253 1.89 3.32 -8.74
C GLY A 253 1.51 4.03 -10.04
N ALA A 254 0.30 3.75 -10.53
CA ALA A 254 -0.24 4.25 -11.79
C ALA A 254 -0.11 5.79 -11.92
N GLY A 255 0.12 6.26 -13.15
CA GLY A 255 0.35 7.68 -13.46
C GLY A 255 1.57 7.98 -14.34
N LEU A 256 2.81 7.57 -14.03
CA LEU A 256 3.25 7.01 -12.75
C LEU A 256 3.35 8.10 -11.69
N THR A 257 2.93 7.80 -10.47
CA THR A 257 2.93 8.72 -9.32
C THR A 257 3.70 8.11 -8.16
N TYR A 258 4.23 8.96 -7.28
CA TYR A 258 4.90 8.53 -6.05
C TYR A 258 4.72 9.54 -4.91
N ALA A 259 4.84 9.04 -3.68
CA ALA A 259 4.95 9.83 -2.47
C ALA A 259 5.77 9.08 -1.42
N ALA A 260 6.59 9.78 -0.64
CA ALA A 260 7.33 9.21 0.48
C ALA A 260 7.42 10.20 1.63
N GLN A 261 7.31 9.66 2.85
CA GLN A 261 7.30 10.43 4.10
C GLN A 261 7.88 9.59 5.23
N VAL A 262 8.61 10.25 6.14
CA VAL A 262 8.96 9.67 7.44
C VAL A 262 7.83 9.95 8.42
N VAL A 263 7.41 8.94 9.17
CA VAL A 263 6.36 9.05 10.19
C VAL A 263 6.80 8.38 11.48
N THR A 264 6.18 8.77 12.58
CA THR A 264 6.16 8.00 13.82
C THR A 264 4.97 7.04 13.77
N LEU A 265 5.21 5.75 14.01
CA LEU A 265 4.13 4.76 13.96
C LEU A 265 3.11 4.98 15.10
N PRO A 266 1.79 4.85 14.81
CA PRO A 266 0.75 4.98 15.82
C PRO A 266 0.71 3.77 16.75
N ALA A 267 -0.16 3.84 17.75
CA ALA A 267 -0.54 2.66 18.54
C ALA A 267 -1.09 1.55 17.63
N ALA A 268 -0.86 0.30 18.04
CA ALA A 268 -1.54 -0.82 17.42
C ALA A 268 -3.07 -0.63 17.58
N PRO A 269 -3.88 -1.01 16.58
CA PRO A 269 -5.32 -1.10 16.78
C PRO A 269 -5.59 -2.08 17.92
N ASP A 270 -6.63 -1.82 18.72
CA ASP A 270 -7.14 -2.81 19.68
C ASP A 270 -7.51 -4.10 18.93
N ASP A 271 -7.24 -5.25 19.53
CA ASP A 271 -7.63 -6.56 18.96
C ASP A 271 -9.18 -6.57 18.86
N PRO A 272 -9.76 -6.85 17.67
CA PRO A 272 -11.21 -6.79 17.46
C PRO A 272 -12.01 -7.76 18.32
#